data_AF-A0A8H8DEZ1-F1
#
_entry.id   AF-A0A8H8DEZ1-F1
#
_cell.length_a   1.000
_cell.length_b   1.000
_cell.length_c   1.000
_cell.angle_alpha   90.00
_cell.angle_beta   90.00
_cell.angle_gamma   90.00
#
_symmetry.space_group_name_H-M   'P 1'
#
loop_
_entity.id
_entity.type
_entity.pdbx_description
1 polymer ?
#
loop_
_entity_poly.entity_id
_entity_poly.type
_entity_poly.pdbx_seq_one_letter_code
_entity_poly.pdbx_strand_id
1 'polypeptide(L)' 'MRVAFVHPDLGIGGAERLVVDAASGLQSNGHSVVIYTSHHDRSHCFKETRDGTRLEATLLAFEAVGKRLLQTQPAKF' A
#
# COMPACT_ATOMS: atom_id res chain seq x y z
N MET A 1 -5.11 13.18 5.39
CA MET A 1 -3.87 12.78 6.10
C MET A 1 -3.07 11.84 5.23
N ARG A 2 -1.79 11.60 5.54
CA ARG A 2 -0.96 10.57 4.87
C ARG A 2 -0.83 9.38 5.82
N VAL A 3 -1.25 8.20 5.39
CA VAL A 3 -1.28 6.98 6.21
C VAL A 3 -0.52 5.87 5.49
N ALA A 4 0.36 5.18 6.22
CA ALA A 4 1.11 4.04 5.72
C ALA A 4 0.74 2.79 6.55
N PHE A 5 0.36 1.72 5.86
CA PHE A 5 0.26 0.39 6.45
C PHE A 5 1.55 -0.37 6.17
N VAL A 6 2.00 -1.19 7.12
CA VAL A 6 3.11 -2.12 6.93
C VAL A 6 2.62 -3.50 7.30
N HIS A 7 2.71 -4.44 6.37
CA HIS A 7 2.29 -5.82 6.59
C HIS A 7 3.22 -6.76 5.82
N PRO A 8 3.79 -7.82 6.44
CA PRO A 8 4.87 -8.61 5.83
C PRO A 8 4.45 -9.38 4.57
N ASP A 9 3.16 -9.66 4.38
CA ASP A 9 2.66 -10.44 3.26
C ASP A 9 1.26 -9.98 2.85
N LEU A 10 1.06 -9.51 1.61
CA LEU A 10 -0.25 -9.19 1.05
C LEU A 10 -0.85 -10.35 0.22
N GLY A 11 -0.84 -11.54 0.80
CA GLY A 11 -1.56 -12.73 0.33
C GLY A 11 -3.06 -12.73 0.68
N ILE A 12 -3.62 -13.93 0.93
CA ILE A 12 -5.00 -14.11 1.38
C ILE A 12 -5.03 -14.60 2.83
N GLY A 13 -5.54 -13.74 3.71
CA GLY A 13 -5.74 -14.07 5.11
C GLY A 13 -6.52 -12.98 5.85
N GLY A 14 -6.79 -13.22 7.14
CA GLY A 14 -7.63 -12.33 7.95
C GLY A 14 -6.96 -10.99 8.27
N ALA A 15 -5.66 -10.99 8.57
CA ALA A 15 -4.91 -9.78 8.87
C ALA A 15 -4.72 -8.91 7.61
N GLU A 16 -4.45 -9.57 6.49
CA GLU A 16 -4.35 -8.99 5.16
C GLU A 16 -5.65 -8.30 4.80
N ARG A 17 -6.79 -8.98 5.04
CA ARG A 17 -8.12 -8.43 4.79
C ARG A 17 -8.37 -7.17 5.61
N LEU A 18 -8.01 -7.19 6.90
CA LEU A 18 -8.14 -6.03 7.77
C LEU A 18 -7.35 -4.83 7.24
N VAL A 19 -6.10 -5.05 6.81
CA VAL A 19 -5.25 -4.01 6.23
C VAL A 19 -5.88 -3.43 4.96
N VAL A 20 -6.36 -4.28 4.04
CA VAL A 20 -6.97 -3.87 2.77
C VAL A 20 -8.27 -3.09 2.98
N ASP A 21 -9.15 -3.55 3.89
CA ASP A 21 -10.41 -2.88 4.19
C ASP A 21 -10.17 -1.51 4.84
N ALA A 22 -9.26 -1.43 5.82
CA ALA A 22 -8.91 -0.18 6.48
C ALA A 22 -8.28 0.83 5.50
N ALA A 23 -7.35 0.36 4.66
CA ALA A 23 -6.74 1.19 3.63
C ALA A 23 -7.76 1.72 2.62
N SER A 24 -8.67 0.86 2.15
CA SER A 24 -9.75 1.25 1.23
C SER A 24 -10.71 2.25 1.85
N GLY A 25 -11.06 2.05 3.13
CA GLY A 25 -11.92 2.97 3.87
C GLY A 25 -11.28 4.34 4.02
N LEU A 26 -10.01 4.41 4.43
CA LEU A 26 -9.28 5.68 4.56
C LEU A 26 -9.14 6.42 3.22
N GLN A 27 -8.84 5.69 2.14
CA GLN A 27 -8.74 6.30 0.81
C GLN A 27 -10.11 6.84 0.34
N SER A 28 -11.19 6.10 0.58
CA SER A 28 -12.55 6.53 0.25
C SER A 28 -12.99 7.77 1.05
N ASN A 29 -12.38 8.01 2.21
CA ASN A 29 -12.54 9.22 3.03
C ASN A 29 -11.57 10.36 2.63
N GLY A 30 -10.91 10.27 1.47
CA GLY A 30 -10.04 11.34 0.94
C GLY A 30 -8.64 11.39 1.56
N HIS A 31 -8.17 10.31 2.18
CA HIS A 31 -6.79 10.23 2.68
C HIS A 31 -5.83 9.63 1.65
N SER A 32 -4.56 10.07 1.71
CA SER A 32 -3.48 9.47 0.91
C SER A 32 -2.96 8.25 1.67
N VAL A 33 -3.12 7.07 1.06
CA VAL A 33 -2.81 5.78 1.68
C VAL A 33 -1.78 5.04 0.83
N VAL A 34 -0.78 4.44 1.49
CA VAL A 34 0.17 3.50 0.88
C VAL A 34 0.24 2.24 1.75
N ILE A 35 0.37 1.07 1.12
CA ILE A 35 0.66 -0.17 1.83
C ILE A 35 2.07 -0.62 1.46
N TYR A 36 2.89 -0.85 2.46
CA TYR A 36 4.22 -1.43 2.32
C TYR A 36 4.17 -2.90 2.69
N THR A 37 4.71 -3.75 1.82
CA THR A 37 4.79 -5.18 2.07
C THR A 37 6.08 -5.78 1.55
N SER A 38 6.57 -6.83 2.20
CA SER A 38 7.72 -7.62 1.72
C SER A 38 7.33 -8.71 0.74
N HIS A 39 6.06 -9.09 0.66
CA HIS A 39 5.60 -10.15 -0.23
C HIS A 39 4.22 -9.81 -0.83
N HIS A 40 4.06 -10.00 -2.14
CA HIS A 40 2.80 -9.79 -2.84
C HIS A 40 2.77 -10.59 -4.14
N ASP A 41 2.07 -11.72 -4.12
CA ASP A 41 1.84 -12.56 -5.29
C ASP A 41 0.54 -12.14 -5.99
N ARG A 42 0.63 -11.67 -7.24
CA ARG A 42 -0.54 -11.27 -8.04
C ARG A 42 -1.51 -12.41 -8.36
N SER A 43 -1.05 -13.66 -8.26
CA SER A 43 -1.90 -14.85 -8.42
C SER A 43 -2.62 -15.25 -7.13
N HIS A 44 -2.17 -14.74 -5.97
CA HIS A 44 -2.70 -15.09 -4.66
C HIS A 44 -2.88 -13.85 -3.76
N CYS A 45 -3.66 -12.87 -4.22
CA CYS A 45 -3.95 -11.65 -3.47
C CYS A 45 -5.36 -11.12 -3.72
N PHE A 46 -5.76 -10.13 -2.92
CA PHE A 46 -7.02 -9.44 -3.10
C PHE A 46 -7.03 -8.56 -4.38
N LYS A 47 -8.20 -8.42 -5.00
CA LYS A 47 -8.39 -7.65 -6.24
C LYS A 47 -7.95 -6.19 -6.08
N GLU A 48 -8.14 -5.63 -4.89
CA GLU A 48 -7.85 -4.25 -4.53
C GLU A 48 -6.37 -3.91 -4.62
N THR A 49 -5.50 -4.91 -4.38
CA THR A 49 -4.04 -4.74 -4.37
C THR A 49 -3.35 -5.31 -5.61
N ARG A 50 -4.01 -6.20 -6.35
CA ARG A 50 -3.44 -6.91 -7.52
C ARG A 50 -2.88 -6.00 -8.62
N ASP A 51 -3.67 -5.01 -9.03
CA ASP A 51 -3.39 -4.21 -10.24
C ASP A 51 -3.06 -2.74 -9.91
N GLY A 52 -2.97 -2.38 -8.62
CA GLY A 52 -2.73 -1.01 -8.18
C GLY A 52 -3.86 -0.02 -8.50
N THR A 53 -5.00 -0.49 -9.01
CA THR A 53 -6.11 0.34 -9.49
C THR A 53 -6.96 0.94 -8.37
N ARG A 54 -6.96 0.32 -7.18
CA ARG A 54 -7.70 0.80 -6.01
C ARG A 54 -6.75 1.17 -4.88
N LEU A 55 -5.85 0.27 -4.48
CA LEU A 55 -4.84 0.55 -3.47
C LEU A 55 -3.44 0.48 -4.06
N GLU A 56 -2.62 1.48 -3.78
CA GLU A 56 -1.20 1.42 -4.09
C GLU A 56 -0.45 0.60 -3.04
N ALA A 57 -0.22 -0.67 -3.34
CA ALA A 57 0.72 -1.52 -2.62
C ALA A 57 2.11 -1.34 -3.24
N THR A 58 3.08 -0.93 -2.41
CA THR A 58 4.49 -0.86 -2.79
C THR A 58 5.20 -2.05 -2.17
N LEU A 59 5.73 -2.94 -3.02
CA LEU A 59 6.68 -3.96 -2.59
C LEU A 59 7.95 -3.28 -2.10
N LEU A 60 8.29 -3.52 -0.85
CA LEU A 60 9.57 -3.17 -0.27
C LEU A 60 10.64 -4.15 -0.79
N ALA A 61 10.95 -4.09 -2.08
CA ALA A 61 12.34 -4.37 -2.45
C ALA A 61 13.16 -3.21 -1.85
N PHE A 62 14.27 -3.50 -1.18
CA PHE A 62 15.13 -2.49 -0.55
C PHE A 62 15.47 -1.28 -1.48
N GLU A 63 15.34 -1.43 -2.81
CA GLU A 63 15.50 -0.37 -3.81
C GLU A 63 14.29 0.59 -3.98
N ALA A 64 13.06 0.17 -3.69
CA ALA A 64 11.84 0.95 -4.00
C ALA A 64 11.54 2.06 -2.98
N VAL A 65 11.95 1.89 -1.72
CA VAL A 65 11.81 2.91 -0.67
C VAL A 65 12.59 4.18 -1.01
N GLY A 66 13.81 4.01 -1.55
CA GLY A 66 14.67 5.12 -1.93
C GLY A 66 14.09 5.98 -3.05
N LYS A 67 13.45 5.38 -4.05
CA LYS A 67 12.95 6.13 -5.23
C LYS A 67 11.66 6.89 -4.96
N ARG A 68 10.76 6.38 -4.11
CA ARG A 68 9.50 7.08 -3.80
C ARG A 68 9.66 8.21 -2.78
N LEU A 69 10.60 8.09 -1.84
CA LEU A 69 10.94 9.19 -0.92
C LEU A 69 11.61 10.38 -1.63
N LEU A 70 12.30 10.14 -2.75
CA LEU A 70 12.94 11.19 -3.54
C LEU A 70 12.00 11.89 -4.54
N GLN A 71 10.78 11.38 -4.75
CA GLN A 71 9.81 11.95 -5.70
C GLN A 71 8.67 12.73 -5.04
N THR A 72 8.58 12.78 -3.70
CA THR A 72 7.72 13.76 -3.04
C THR A 72 8.35 15.15 -3.22
N GLN A 73 7.74 15.97 -4.07
CA GLN A 73 8.06 17.39 -4.17
C GLN A 73 8.10 18.00 -2.75
N PRO A 74 9.09 18.85 -2.42
CA PRO A 74 9.11 19.51 -1.13
C PRO A 74 7.78 20.25 -0.97
N ALA A 75 7.11 20.04 0.18
CA ALA A 75 5.98 20.85 0.56
C ALA A 75 6.44 22.31 0.48
N LYS A 76 5.83 23.08 -0.43
CA LYS A 76 6.02 24.52 -0.47
C LYS A 76 5.43 25.06 0.83
N PHE A 77 6.30 25.52 1.73
CA PHE A 77 5.92 26.39 2.83
C PHE A 77 5.55 27.76 2.27
#